data_AF-A0A1Y2LX55-F1
#
_entry.id   AF-A0A1Y2LX55-F1
#
_cell.length_a   1.000
_cell.length_b   1.000
_cell.length_c   1.000
_cell.angle_alpha   90.00
_cell.angle_beta   90.00
_cell.angle_gamma   90.00
#
_symmetry.space_group_name_H-M   'P 1'
#
loop_
_entity.id
_entity.type
_entity.pdbx_description
1 polymer ?
#
loop_
_entity_poly.entity_id
_entity_poly.type
_entity_poly.pdbx_seq_one_letter_code
_entity_poly.pdbx_strand_id
1 'polypeptide(L)'
;MRVRQRLRQPCGRNSTIPELNPALRNSRPHRSSQHTRSCGTRRPPERRQQGKEYPPVPRKPERKPRQAWQGKARQGKARHSHAPRNMADPFEVRQRFTGLLSHLSASHTSIQKAAVYALKNRDMDEDLHSCILEQLERTNMNTRANIMFFIESLCEMAVKDGGPTTGEGTAMGFVRMLQRDILPVVESVVGEEGANVRVVRKVLHTLQKIDILLPETVSELEVVLRTREPENPFDASPANITSSKNAKLDKRQIEHRIEEDRERHKRLRESIWAVPGEGEEEMHKLWDEASDIGEDDYIIGKEDKEERDQAIALG
;
A
#
# COMPACT_ATOMS: atom_id res chain seq x y z
N MET A 1 3.75 -48.08 40.87
CA MET A 1 3.37 -48.18 42.30
C MET A 1 3.81 -46.91 43.03
N ARG A 2 2.86 -46.20 43.67
CA ARG A 2 2.92 -45.59 45.02
C ARG A 2 4.09 -44.63 45.35
N VAL A 3 3.95 -43.42 45.92
CA VAL A 3 2.87 -42.71 46.64
C VAL A 3 3.13 -41.19 46.54
N ARG A 4 2.08 -40.41 46.28
CA ARG A 4 2.02 -38.96 46.52
C ARG A 4 1.73 -38.72 48.01
N GLN A 5 2.55 -37.91 48.71
CA GLN A 5 2.20 -37.39 50.03
C GLN A 5 1.49 -36.03 49.92
N ARG A 6 0.34 -35.95 50.59
CA ARG A 6 -0.47 -34.76 50.85
C ARG A 6 -0.16 -34.25 52.26
N LEU A 7 -0.06 -32.93 52.43
CA LEU A 7 -0.32 -32.22 53.70
C LEU A 7 -1.05 -30.92 53.29
N ARG A 8 -2.39 -30.90 53.31
CA ARG A 8 -3.30 -30.39 54.35
C ARG A 8 -2.97 -28.98 54.87
N GLN A 9 -3.89 -28.05 54.56
CA GLN A 9 -4.11 -26.74 55.19
C GLN A 9 -4.56 -26.87 56.66
N PRO A 10 -4.66 -25.75 57.40
CA PRO A 10 -6.01 -25.25 57.70
C PRO A 10 -6.18 -23.71 57.64
N CYS A 11 -7.45 -23.33 57.78
CA CYS A 11 -8.16 -22.09 57.46
C CYS A 11 -8.09 -20.94 58.49
N GLY A 12 -8.53 -19.74 58.06
CA GLY A 12 -9.10 -18.65 58.89
C GLY A 12 -8.98 -17.28 58.20
N ARG A 13 -9.96 -16.85 57.39
CA ARG A 13 -11.20 -16.08 57.65
C ARG A 13 -11.04 -14.54 57.77
N ASN A 14 -11.94 -13.87 57.03
CA ASN A 14 -12.45 -12.49 57.08
C ASN A 14 -11.61 -11.40 56.40
N SER A 15 -11.96 -10.87 55.22
CA SER A 15 -13.16 -10.15 54.73
C SER A 15 -13.14 -8.65 55.05
N THR A 16 -12.72 -7.83 54.07
CA THR A 16 -13.18 -6.45 53.91
C THR A 16 -13.10 -6.03 52.44
N ILE A 17 -14.28 -5.77 51.87
CA ILE A 17 -14.52 -5.18 50.55
C ILE A 17 -14.51 -3.66 50.74
N PRO A 18 -13.85 -2.84 49.88
CA PRO A 18 -14.11 -1.41 49.85
C PRO A 18 -15.28 -1.10 48.92
N GLU A 19 -16.24 -0.40 49.51
CA GLU A 19 -17.50 0.15 49.00
C GLU A 19 -17.41 0.95 47.69
N LEU A 20 -18.45 0.76 46.89
CA LEU A 20 -18.92 1.67 45.84
C LEU A 20 -19.38 2.99 46.47
N ASN A 21 -18.89 4.10 45.96
CA ASN A 21 -19.33 5.44 46.34
C ASN A 21 -20.53 5.88 45.48
N PRO A 22 -21.72 6.15 46.04
CA PRO A 22 -22.90 6.56 45.30
C PRO A 22 -23.04 8.09 45.31
N ALA A 23 -22.51 8.75 44.28
CA ALA A 23 -22.76 10.17 44.03
C ALA A 23 -23.12 10.38 42.56
N LEU A 24 -24.09 11.25 42.30
CA LEU A 24 -24.67 11.64 41.00
C LEU A 24 -25.90 10.83 40.56
N ARG A 25 -26.92 10.84 41.42
CA ARG A 25 -28.32 10.82 41.01
C ARG A 25 -28.74 12.23 40.56
N ASN A 26 -29.55 12.31 39.51
CA ASN A 26 -30.26 13.47 38.97
C ASN A 26 -29.53 14.33 37.93
N SER A 27 -29.77 14.02 36.65
CA SER A 27 -29.96 15.02 35.60
C SER A 27 -30.80 14.41 34.47
N ARG A 28 -32.08 14.80 34.42
CA ARG A 28 -32.99 14.58 33.28
C ARG A 28 -32.47 15.37 32.07
N PRO A 29 -32.51 14.85 30.83
CA PRO A 29 -32.52 15.70 29.67
C PRO A 29 -33.94 16.19 29.39
N HIS A 30 -34.07 17.50 29.33
CA HIS A 30 -35.26 18.23 28.91
C HIS A 30 -35.70 17.83 27.50
N ARG A 31 -37.00 17.56 27.39
CA ARG A 31 -37.76 17.49 26.14
C ARG A 31 -37.71 18.87 25.47
N SER A 32 -36.94 19.00 24.40
CA SER A 32 -36.97 20.17 23.52
C SER A 32 -37.81 19.85 22.28
N SER A 33 -38.91 20.57 22.18
CA SER A 33 -39.81 20.62 21.03
C SER A 33 -39.08 21.24 19.84
N GLN A 34 -38.95 20.50 18.73
CA GLN A 34 -38.60 21.08 17.44
C GLN A 34 -39.45 20.46 16.32
N HIS A 35 -40.41 21.28 15.86
CA HIS A 35 -40.77 21.51 14.46
C HIS A 35 -40.96 20.28 13.55
N THR A 36 -42.23 19.87 13.44
CA THR A 36 -42.75 19.13 12.29
C THR A 36 -42.57 19.97 11.01
N ARG A 37 -41.64 19.59 10.13
CA ARG A 37 -41.63 20.01 8.73
C ARG A 37 -42.27 18.92 7.89
N SER A 38 -43.42 19.25 7.30
CA SER A 38 -44.10 18.45 6.28
C SER A 38 -43.20 18.30 5.05
N CYS A 39 -42.80 17.07 4.72
CA CYS A 39 -42.13 16.79 3.46
C CYS A 39 -43.20 16.54 2.39
N GLY A 40 -43.44 17.55 1.55
CA GLY A 40 -44.35 17.47 0.42
C GLY A 40 -43.83 16.49 -0.64
N THR A 41 -44.70 15.60 -1.08
CA THR A 41 -44.54 14.72 -2.24
C THR A 41 -44.28 15.55 -3.50
N ARG A 42 -43.05 15.52 -4.02
CA ARG A 42 -42.75 15.96 -5.40
C ARG A 42 -42.50 14.73 -6.26
N ARG A 43 -43.41 14.48 -7.21
CA ARG A 43 -43.24 13.51 -8.30
C ARG A 43 -42.10 13.96 -9.24
N PRO A 44 -41.18 13.06 -9.65
CA PRO A 44 -40.35 13.30 -10.82
C PRO A 44 -41.10 12.94 -12.13
N PRO A 45 -40.73 13.53 -13.27
CA PRO A 45 -41.47 13.42 -14.52
C PRO A 45 -41.14 12.15 -15.32
N GLU A 46 -42.16 11.73 -16.05
CA GLU A 46 -42.26 10.60 -16.98
C GLU A 46 -41.18 10.62 -18.06
N ARG A 47 -40.32 9.58 -18.11
CA ARG A 47 -39.27 9.43 -19.13
C ARG A 47 -39.77 8.50 -20.24
N ARG A 48 -40.04 9.07 -21.41
CA ARG A 48 -40.32 8.34 -22.66
C ARG A 48 -39.26 7.26 -22.91
N GLN A 49 -39.69 6.01 -23.02
CA GLN A 49 -38.86 4.91 -23.52
C GLN A 49 -38.61 5.12 -25.03
N GLN A 50 -37.36 5.41 -25.40
CA GLN A 50 -36.87 5.15 -26.75
C GLN A 50 -36.13 3.80 -26.69
N GLY A 51 -36.66 2.81 -27.41
CA GLY A 51 -36.04 1.49 -27.53
C GLY A 51 -34.63 1.61 -28.11
N LYS A 52 -33.66 1.06 -27.38
CA LYS A 52 -32.31 0.83 -27.90
C LYS A 52 -32.29 -0.53 -28.59
N GLU A 53 -32.31 -0.49 -29.91
CA GLU A 53 -32.07 -1.64 -30.77
C GLU A 53 -30.57 -2.03 -30.66
N TYR A 54 -30.29 -3.25 -30.19
CA TYR A 54 -28.92 -3.77 -30.12
C TYR A 54 -28.55 -4.42 -31.48
N PRO A 55 -27.39 -4.09 -32.07
CA PRO A 55 -26.94 -4.74 -33.31
C PRO A 55 -26.52 -6.20 -33.06
N PRO A 56 -26.66 -7.10 -34.06
CA PRO A 56 -26.35 -8.50 -33.87
C PRO A 56 -24.83 -8.76 -33.78
N VAL A 57 -24.48 -9.72 -32.92
CA VAL A 57 -23.11 -10.18 -32.64
C VAL A 57 -22.46 -10.77 -33.91
N PRO A 58 -21.23 -10.37 -34.28
CA PRO A 58 -20.55 -10.92 -35.44
C PRO A 58 -20.09 -12.38 -35.19
N ARG A 59 -20.40 -13.26 -36.14
CA ARG A 59 -19.97 -14.68 -36.13
C ARG A 59 -18.46 -14.78 -36.31
N LYS A 60 -17.81 -15.61 -35.48
CA LYS A 60 -16.37 -15.92 -35.56
C LYS A 60 -16.02 -16.64 -36.89
N PRO A 61 -14.90 -16.31 -37.55
CA PRO A 61 -14.49 -17.02 -38.75
C PRO A 61 -13.91 -18.40 -38.44
N GLU A 62 -14.26 -19.34 -39.32
CA GLU A 62 -13.96 -20.76 -39.31
C GLU A 62 -12.45 -21.03 -39.50
N ARG A 63 -11.87 -21.89 -38.64
CA ARG A 63 -10.44 -22.24 -38.69
C ARG A 63 -10.15 -23.20 -39.85
N LYS A 64 -9.29 -22.78 -40.79
CA LYS A 64 -8.76 -23.65 -41.86
C LYS A 64 -7.71 -24.64 -41.33
N PRO A 65 -7.59 -25.84 -41.93
CA PRO A 65 -6.71 -26.89 -41.44
C PRO A 65 -5.24 -26.63 -41.74
N ARG A 66 -4.37 -27.09 -40.82
CA ARG A 66 -2.89 -27.06 -40.92
C ARG A 66 -2.41 -27.86 -42.13
N GLN A 67 -1.73 -27.22 -43.06
CA GLN A 67 -0.89 -27.90 -44.04
C GLN A 67 0.53 -28.02 -43.50
N ALA A 68 1.00 -29.27 -43.41
CA ALA A 68 2.38 -29.62 -43.17
C ALA A 68 3.23 -29.21 -44.39
N TRP A 69 4.36 -28.54 -44.16
CA TRP A 69 5.40 -28.38 -45.16
C TRP A 69 6.78 -28.66 -44.57
N GLN A 70 7.51 -29.40 -45.38
CA GLN A 70 8.70 -30.18 -45.11
C GLN A 70 9.94 -29.30 -44.89
N GLY A 71 10.87 -29.82 -44.09
CA GLY A 71 12.15 -29.18 -43.81
C GLY A 71 13.01 -28.99 -45.05
N LYS A 72 13.62 -27.80 -45.14
CA LYS A 72 14.87 -27.60 -45.88
C LYS A 72 15.89 -26.96 -44.94
N ALA A 73 16.92 -27.73 -44.64
CA ALA A 73 18.12 -27.27 -43.97
C ALA A 73 18.78 -26.15 -44.79
N ARG A 74 19.15 -25.05 -44.12
CA ARG A 74 20.05 -24.05 -44.68
C ARG A 74 21.05 -23.62 -43.61
N GLN A 75 22.31 -23.87 -43.93
CA GLN A 75 23.50 -23.58 -43.15
C GLN A 75 23.67 -22.09 -42.87
N GLY A 76 24.12 -21.80 -41.65
CA GLY A 76 25.16 -20.83 -41.30
C GLY A 76 25.14 -19.45 -41.96
N LYS A 77 24.76 -18.44 -41.18
CA LYS A 77 25.52 -17.18 -41.07
C LYS A 77 25.19 -16.53 -39.73
N ALA A 78 26.09 -16.71 -38.77
CA ALA A 78 26.12 -15.96 -37.53
C ALA A 78 26.26 -14.48 -37.87
N ARG A 79 25.14 -13.75 -37.81
CA ARG A 79 25.15 -12.30 -37.65
C ARG A 79 24.89 -12.04 -36.18
N HIS A 80 25.97 -12.00 -35.40
CA HIS A 80 25.95 -11.25 -34.15
C HIS A 80 25.89 -9.77 -34.52
N SER A 81 24.72 -9.31 -34.93
CA SER A 81 24.39 -7.89 -34.86
C SER A 81 24.11 -7.61 -33.39
N HIS A 82 25.18 -7.36 -32.61
CA HIS A 82 25.05 -6.51 -31.45
C HIS A 82 24.58 -5.15 -31.98
N ALA A 83 23.27 -4.92 -31.95
CA ALA A 83 22.75 -3.57 -32.00
C ALA A 83 23.53 -2.76 -30.95
N PRO A 84 23.95 -1.51 -31.23
CA PRO A 84 24.58 -0.70 -30.21
C PRO A 84 23.57 -0.62 -29.06
N ARG A 85 23.94 -1.17 -27.89
CA ARG A 85 23.30 -0.78 -26.64
C ARG A 85 23.34 0.74 -26.66
N ASN A 86 22.16 1.34 -26.58
CA ASN A 86 21.98 2.79 -26.61
C ASN A 86 22.73 3.31 -25.38
N MET A 87 24.03 3.56 -25.53
CA MET A 87 24.92 3.91 -24.43
C MET A 87 24.62 5.38 -24.17
N ALA A 88 23.56 5.59 -23.40
CA ALA A 88 23.12 6.91 -23.01
C ALA A 88 24.29 7.58 -22.27
N ASP A 89 24.48 8.87 -22.54
CA ASP A 89 25.53 9.65 -21.91
C ASP A 89 25.38 9.58 -20.37
N PRO A 90 26.43 9.20 -19.63
CA PRO A 90 26.35 9.07 -18.18
C PRO A 90 25.81 10.32 -17.48
N PHE A 91 26.23 11.49 -17.95
CA PHE A 91 25.79 12.76 -17.38
C PHE A 91 24.29 13.01 -17.65
N GLU A 92 23.82 12.76 -18.87
CA GLU A 92 22.40 12.85 -19.21
C GLU A 92 21.55 11.90 -18.35
N VAL A 93 22.01 10.66 -18.16
CA VAL A 93 21.31 9.65 -17.34
C VAL A 93 21.20 10.12 -15.90
N ARG A 94 22.31 10.57 -15.31
CA ARG A 94 22.34 11.12 -13.96
C ARG A 94 21.42 12.33 -13.80
N GLN A 95 21.49 13.27 -14.73
CA GLN A 95 20.70 14.50 -14.68
C GLN A 95 19.19 14.21 -14.78
N ARG A 96 18.80 13.33 -15.70
CA ARG A 96 17.40 12.91 -15.83
C ARG A 96 16.92 12.17 -14.59
N PHE A 97 17.71 11.25 -14.06
CA PHE A 97 17.33 10.47 -12.89
C PHE A 97 17.18 11.34 -11.64
N THR A 98 18.12 12.27 -11.43
CA THR A 98 18.05 13.27 -10.36
C THR A 98 16.78 14.13 -10.48
N GLY A 99 16.40 14.51 -11.70
CA GLY A 99 15.14 15.20 -11.97
C GLY A 99 13.89 14.39 -11.60
N LEU A 100 13.90 13.08 -11.86
CA LEU A 100 12.81 12.17 -11.46
C LEU A 100 12.70 12.02 -9.93
N LEU A 101 13.82 11.85 -9.24
CA LEU A 101 13.86 11.68 -7.79
C LEU A 101 13.47 12.96 -7.04
N SER A 102 13.91 14.13 -7.50
CA SER A 102 13.59 15.42 -6.87
C SER A 102 12.10 15.78 -6.94
N HIS A 103 11.39 15.33 -7.98
CA HIS A 103 9.95 15.56 -8.18
C HIS A 103 9.10 14.31 -7.93
N LEU A 104 9.67 13.33 -7.22
CA LEU A 104 8.99 12.09 -6.94
C LEU A 104 7.78 12.36 -6.04
N SER A 105 6.62 11.91 -6.48
CA SER A 105 5.35 12.03 -5.75
C SER A 105 4.92 10.66 -5.23
N ALA A 106 3.91 10.64 -4.36
CA ALA A 106 3.35 9.40 -3.84
C ALA A 106 2.80 8.52 -4.97
N SER A 107 2.47 9.11 -6.14
CA SER A 107 1.91 8.46 -7.32
C SER A 107 2.61 7.14 -7.70
N HIS A 108 1.81 6.09 -7.96
CA HIS A 108 2.33 4.79 -8.41
C HIS A 108 3.05 4.94 -9.75
N THR A 109 2.49 5.73 -10.66
CA THR A 109 3.09 5.96 -11.98
C THR A 109 4.40 6.75 -11.88
N SER A 110 4.53 7.66 -10.92
CA SER A 110 5.76 8.43 -10.68
C SER A 110 6.87 7.51 -10.18
N ILE A 111 6.57 6.71 -9.15
CA ILE A 111 7.47 5.71 -8.58
C ILE A 111 7.89 4.67 -9.62
N GLN A 112 6.93 4.06 -10.31
CA GLN A 112 7.17 3.01 -11.29
C GLN A 112 7.99 3.55 -12.48
N LYS A 113 7.74 4.78 -12.93
CA LYS A 113 8.53 5.41 -13.99
C LYS A 113 10.00 5.55 -13.59
N ALA A 114 10.28 5.99 -12.37
CA ALA A 114 11.65 6.10 -11.87
C ALA A 114 12.32 4.71 -11.76
N ALA A 115 11.60 3.70 -11.26
CA ALA A 115 12.12 2.34 -11.13
C ALA A 115 12.45 1.72 -12.50
N VAL A 116 11.55 1.83 -13.46
CA VAL A 116 11.78 1.39 -14.84
C VAL A 116 12.96 2.13 -15.47
N TYR A 117 13.11 3.43 -15.19
CA TYR A 117 14.24 4.20 -15.69
C TYR A 117 15.57 3.68 -15.15
N ALA A 118 15.65 3.40 -13.85
CA ALA A 118 16.86 2.84 -13.23
C ALA A 118 17.21 1.46 -13.82
N LEU A 119 16.23 0.55 -13.94
CA LEU A 119 16.45 -0.80 -14.49
C LEU A 119 16.83 -0.82 -15.97
N LYS A 120 16.40 0.20 -16.74
CA LYS A 120 16.81 0.37 -18.14
C LYS A 120 18.27 0.81 -18.28
N ASN A 121 18.80 1.52 -17.28
CA ASN A 121 20.18 2.02 -17.24
C ASN A 121 21.00 1.32 -16.15
N ARG A 122 20.74 0.02 -15.94
CA ARG A 122 21.38 -0.82 -14.90
C ARG A 122 22.90 -0.91 -15.04
N ASP A 123 23.39 -0.64 -16.24
CA ASP A 123 24.80 -0.53 -16.63
C ASP A 123 25.56 0.50 -15.78
N MET A 124 24.82 1.47 -15.21
CA MET A 124 25.33 2.54 -14.35
C MET A 124 24.65 2.54 -12.97
N ASP A 125 24.30 1.35 -12.48
CA ASP A 125 23.65 1.18 -11.18
C ASP A 125 24.41 1.86 -10.03
N GLU A 126 25.75 1.83 -10.02
CA GLU A 126 26.57 2.49 -8.99
C GLU A 126 26.37 4.02 -8.92
N ASP A 127 26.37 4.69 -10.08
CA ASP A 127 26.16 6.15 -10.16
C ASP A 127 24.70 6.51 -9.85
N LEU A 128 23.75 5.71 -10.34
CA LEU A 128 22.34 5.88 -10.03
C LEU A 128 22.05 5.67 -8.54
N HIS A 129 22.67 4.69 -7.89
CA HIS A 129 22.57 4.49 -6.45
C HIS A 129 23.14 5.67 -5.67
N SER A 130 24.27 6.22 -6.12
CA SER A 130 24.84 7.46 -5.56
C SER A 130 23.85 8.63 -5.67
N CYS A 131 23.11 8.74 -6.79
CA CYS A 131 22.05 9.74 -6.95
C CYS A 131 20.90 9.54 -5.94
N ILE A 132 20.54 8.30 -5.61
CA ILE A 132 19.50 8.01 -4.60
C ILE A 132 19.92 8.57 -3.25
N LEU A 133 21.13 8.23 -2.79
CA LEU A 133 21.67 8.70 -1.51
C LEU A 133 21.78 10.23 -1.48
N GLU A 134 22.28 10.83 -2.55
CA GLU A 134 22.37 12.28 -2.70
C GLU A 134 21.00 12.97 -2.57
N GLN A 135 19.97 12.42 -3.23
CA GLN A 135 18.63 12.98 -3.17
C GLN A 135 17.96 12.77 -1.80
N LEU A 136 18.27 11.67 -1.11
CA LEU A 136 17.85 11.48 0.27
C LEU A 136 18.40 12.59 1.18
N GLU A 137 19.64 13.04 0.98
CA GLU A 137 20.21 14.12 1.78
C GLU A 137 19.72 15.51 1.38
N ARG A 138 19.48 15.76 0.09
CA ARG A 138 19.20 17.11 -0.45
C ARG A 138 17.73 17.51 -0.51
N THR A 139 16.81 16.56 -0.31
CA THR A 139 15.37 16.80 -0.44
C THR A 139 14.65 16.88 0.89
N ASN A 140 13.40 17.37 0.87
CA ASN A 140 12.56 17.49 2.06
C ASN A 140 12.04 16.12 2.55
N MET A 141 11.56 16.06 3.78
CA MET A 141 11.10 14.82 4.42
C MET A 141 9.99 14.07 3.67
N ASN A 142 9.13 14.78 2.93
CA ASN A 142 8.07 14.14 2.15
C ASN A 142 8.65 13.46 0.91
N THR A 143 9.55 14.13 0.20
CA THR A 143 10.28 13.55 -0.94
C THR A 143 11.12 12.36 -0.49
N ARG A 144 11.79 12.43 0.67
CA ARG A 144 12.51 11.29 1.26
C ARG A 144 11.60 10.08 1.51
N ALA A 145 10.39 10.30 2.02
CA ALA A 145 9.39 9.24 2.15
C ALA A 145 9.00 8.64 0.79
N ASN A 146 8.82 9.46 -0.25
CA ASN A 146 8.58 8.97 -1.61
C ASN A 146 9.75 8.15 -2.15
N ILE A 147 10.99 8.58 -1.92
CA ILE A 147 12.19 7.85 -2.31
C ILE A 147 12.22 6.47 -1.63
N MET A 148 11.82 6.36 -0.36
CA MET A 148 11.71 5.07 0.34
C MET A 148 10.74 4.10 -0.36
N PHE A 149 9.55 4.57 -0.79
CA PHE A 149 8.62 3.75 -1.58
C PHE A 149 9.13 3.45 -2.99
N PHE A 150 9.92 4.35 -3.57
CA PHE A 150 10.59 4.07 -4.83
C PHE A 150 11.64 2.97 -4.70
N ILE A 151 12.42 2.97 -3.62
CA ILE A 151 13.41 1.92 -3.32
C ILE A 151 12.72 0.55 -3.21
N GLU A 152 11.58 0.48 -2.52
CA GLU A 152 10.72 -0.71 -2.45
C GLU A 152 10.37 -1.22 -3.86
N SER A 153 9.79 -0.35 -4.70
CA SER A 153 9.37 -0.72 -6.05
C SER A 153 10.54 -1.09 -6.96
N LEU A 154 11.67 -0.39 -6.86
CA LEU A 154 12.89 -0.70 -7.63
C LEU A 154 13.38 -2.11 -7.30
N CYS A 155 13.44 -2.44 -6.02
CA CYS A 155 13.89 -3.72 -5.52
C CYS A 155 12.95 -4.86 -5.93
N GLU A 156 11.65 -4.66 -5.80
CA GLU A 156 10.64 -5.63 -6.26
C GLU A 156 10.78 -5.92 -7.76
N MET A 157 10.95 -4.88 -8.57
CA MET A 157 11.12 -5.02 -10.02
C MET A 157 12.47 -5.65 -10.38
N ALA A 158 13.55 -5.33 -9.64
CA ALA A 158 14.88 -5.92 -9.85
C ALA A 158 14.88 -7.44 -9.59
N VAL A 159 14.22 -7.88 -8.52
CA VAL A 159 14.08 -9.32 -8.19
C VAL A 159 13.27 -10.04 -9.27
N LYS A 160 12.16 -9.44 -9.75
CA LYS A 160 11.35 -10.00 -10.84
C LYS A 160 12.09 -10.13 -12.16
N ASP A 161 13.00 -9.19 -12.46
CA ASP A 161 13.81 -9.20 -13.68
C ASP A 161 14.92 -10.27 -13.65
N GLY A 162 15.40 -10.65 -12.46
CA GLY A 162 16.47 -11.63 -12.22
C GLY A 162 16.05 -13.10 -12.38
N GLY A 163 15.29 -13.46 -13.43
CA GLY A 163 14.63 -14.75 -13.61
C GLY A 163 15.48 -16.02 -13.33
N PRO A 164 14.83 -17.17 -13.05
CA PRO A 164 15.47 -18.37 -12.47
C PRO A 164 16.50 -19.09 -13.36
N THR A 165 16.64 -18.72 -14.64
CA THR A 165 17.45 -19.45 -15.64
C THR A 165 18.82 -18.86 -15.91
N THR A 166 19.13 -17.67 -15.40
CA THR A 166 20.44 -17.02 -15.56
C THR A 166 20.79 -16.37 -14.24
N GLY A 167 21.51 -17.10 -13.38
CA GLY A 167 21.94 -16.68 -12.04
C GLY A 167 22.86 -15.45 -11.97
N GLU A 168 22.92 -14.65 -13.03
CA GLU A 168 23.54 -13.34 -13.12
C GLU A 168 22.45 -12.30 -13.39
N GLY A 169 21.58 -12.07 -12.40
CA GLY A 169 20.59 -11.01 -12.45
C GLY A 169 21.28 -9.66 -12.50
N THR A 170 21.40 -9.07 -13.69
CA THR A 170 22.09 -7.79 -13.94
C THR A 170 21.48 -6.60 -13.18
N ALA A 171 20.28 -6.73 -12.60
CA ALA A 171 19.66 -5.70 -11.77
C ALA A 171 19.89 -5.88 -10.24
N MET A 172 20.49 -7.00 -9.81
CA MET A 172 20.75 -7.27 -8.39
C MET A 172 21.80 -6.34 -7.76
N GLY A 173 22.53 -5.58 -8.58
CA GLY A 173 23.45 -4.55 -8.09
C GLY A 173 22.74 -3.51 -7.22
N PHE A 174 21.56 -3.04 -7.64
CA PHE A 174 20.72 -2.14 -6.82
C PHE A 174 20.32 -2.77 -5.48
N VAL A 175 19.92 -4.04 -5.49
CA VAL A 175 19.52 -4.75 -4.26
C VAL A 175 20.70 -4.88 -3.30
N ARG A 176 21.88 -5.26 -3.78
CA ARG A 176 23.09 -5.42 -2.97
C ARG A 176 23.58 -4.09 -2.39
N MET A 177 23.60 -3.03 -3.19
CA MET A 177 23.97 -1.70 -2.72
C MET A 177 22.97 -1.15 -1.70
N LEU A 178 21.67 -1.40 -1.89
CA LEU A 178 20.67 -1.05 -0.89
C LEU A 178 20.88 -1.82 0.41
N GLN A 179 21.07 -3.15 0.35
CA GLN A 179 21.32 -3.97 1.55
C GLN A 179 22.53 -3.45 2.34
N ARG A 180 23.61 -3.07 1.66
CA ARG A 180 24.79 -2.45 2.27
C ARG A 180 24.47 -1.12 2.95
N ASP A 181 23.68 -0.28 2.29
CA ASP A 181 23.44 1.11 2.69
C ASP A 181 22.06 1.31 3.39
N ILE A 182 21.41 0.24 3.83
CA ILE A 182 20.04 0.32 4.38
C ILE A 182 19.97 1.16 5.65
N LEU A 183 21.01 1.10 6.50
CA LEU A 183 21.11 1.90 7.72
C LEU A 183 21.11 3.40 7.40
N PRO A 184 22.09 3.95 6.64
CA PRO A 184 22.10 5.39 6.34
C PRO A 184 20.85 5.84 5.55
N VAL A 185 20.28 4.99 4.70
CA VAL A 185 18.99 5.27 4.04
C VAL A 185 17.88 5.46 5.07
N VAL A 186 17.72 4.52 6.00
CA VAL A 186 16.70 4.59 7.07
C VAL A 186 16.90 5.85 7.92
N GLU A 187 18.13 6.15 8.34
CA GLU A 187 18.41 7.33 9.16
C GLU A 187 18.06 8.63 8.43
N SER A 188 18.44 8.74 7.16
CA SER A 188 18.14 9.91 6.34
C SER A 188 16.63 10.12 6.12
N VAL A 189 15.86 9.04 5.94
CA VAL A 189 14.41 9.10 5.73
C VAL A 189 13.65 9.39 7.02
N VAL A 190 14.05 8.80 8.15
CA VAL A 190 13.38 9.01 9.45
C VAL A 190 13.59 10.44 9.95
N GLY A 191 14.80 10.99 9.75
CA GLY A 191 15.20 12.28 10.28
C GLY A 191 15.36 12.26 11.80
N GLU A 192 15.79 13.39 12.37
CA GLU A 192 16.02 13.53 13.82
C GLU A 192 14.73 13.41 14.64
N GLU A 193 13.63 13.97 14.13
CA GLU A 193 12.32 14.07 14.80
C GLU A 193 11.41 12.85 14.61
N GLY A 194 11.88 11.77 13.95
CA GLY A 194 11.07 10.55 13.80
C GLY A 194 9.86 10.67 12.85
N ALA A 195 9.79 11.70 12.01
CA ALA A 195 8.60 12.06 11.23
C ALA A 195 8.08 10.94 10.29
N ASN A 196 8.96 10.06 9.83
CA ASN A 196 8.65 9.01 8.85
C ASN A 196 8.80 7.57 9.38
N VAL A 197 8.86 7.37 10.71
CA VAL A 197 9.04 6.03 11.31
C VAL A 197 8.04 5.01 10.77
N ARG A 198 6.76 5.39 10.64
CA ARG A 198 5.70 4.49 10.13
C ARG A 198 5.89 4.11 8.65
N VAL A 199 6.35 5.07 7.84
CA VAL A 199 6.63 4.83 6.41
C VAL A 199 7.76 3.82 6.28
N VAL A 200 8.86 4.06 6.99
CA VAL A 200 10.02 3.17 6.95
C VAL A 200 9.67 1.77 7.46
N ARG A 201 8.97 1.66 8.59
CA ARG A 201 8.51 0.37 9.13
C ARG A 201 7.72 -0.43 8.10
N LYS A 202 6.76 0.22 7.42
CA LYS A 202 5.97 -0.43 6.38
C LYS A 202 6.85 -0.96 5.25
N VAL A 203 7.76 -0.15 4.73
CA VAL A 203 8.63 -0.54 3.61
C VAL A 203 9.58 -1.67 4.02
N LEU A 204 10.17 -1.62 5.22
CA LEU A 204 11.05 -2.68 5.72
C LEU A 204 10.32 -4.04 5.80
N HIS A 205 9.07 -4.06 6.26
CA HIS A 205 8.27 -5.29 6.24
C HIS A 205 7.97 -5.78 4.82
N THR A 206 7.72 -4.88 3.86
CA THR A 206 7.58 -5.33 2.47
C THR A 206 8.89 -5.93 1.95
N LEU A 207 10.03 -5.28 2.19
CA LEU A 207 11.36 -5.76 1.77
C LEU A 207 11.70 -7.11 2.41
N GLN A 208 11.28 -7.35 3.65
CA GLN A 208 11.36 -8.64 4.32
C GLN A 208 10.50 -9.69 3.61
N LYS A 209 9.24 -9.36 3.31
CA LYS A 209 8.28 -10.27 2.68
C LYS A 209 8.73 -10.75 1.29
N ILE A 210 9.50 -9.92 0.58
CA ILE A 210 10.06 -10.26 -0.74
C ILE A 210 11.49 -10.82 -0.66
N ASP A 211 11.92 -11.25 0.53
CA ASP A 211 13.22 -11.89 0.81
C ASP A 211 14.45 -11.03 0.44
N ILE A 212 14.30 -9.71 0.45
CA ILE A 212 15.41 -8.78 0.20
C ILE A 212 16.14 -8.44 1.50
N LEU A 213 15.43 -8.32 2.61
CA LEU A 213 16.03 -8.14 3.93
C LEU A 213 15.75 -9.37 4.79
N LEU A 214 16.77 -9.79 5.55
CA LEU A 214 16.61 -10.87 6.51
C LEU A 214 15.68 -10.43 7.66
N PRO A 215 14.87 -11.34 8.22
CA PRO A 215 14.01 -11.04 9.36
C PRO A 215 14.76 -10.44 10.55
N GLU A 216 15.97 -10.92 10.80
CA GLU A 216 16.83 -10.47 11.90
C GLU A 216 17.23 -9.01 11.71
N THR A 217 17.64 -8.64 10.49
CA THR A 217 18.00 -7.26 10.13
C THR A 217 16.82 -6.30 10.32
N VAL A 218 15.61 -6.70 9.93
CA VAL A 218 14.42 -5.87 10.13
C VAL A 218 14.08 -5.73 11.61
N SER A 219 14.22 -6.80 12.40
CA SER A 219 14.01 -6.75 13.85
C SER A 219 14.97 -5.79 14.54
N GLU A 220 16.25 -5.79 14.16
CA GLU A 220 17.25 -4.85 14.67
C GLU A 220 16.91 -3.40 14.32
N LEU A 221 16.54 -3.14 13.06
CA LEU A 221 16.10 -1.81 12.61
C LEU A 221 14.85 -1.34 13.36
N GLU A 222 13.89 -2.23 13.64
CA GLU A 222 12.72 -1.88 14.43
C GLU A 222 13.05 -1.45 15.85
N VAL A 223 14.04 -2.07 16.50
CA VAL A 223 14.51 -1.65 17.83
C VAL A 223 14.99 -0.20 17.77
N VAL A 224 15.79 0.15 16.76
CA VAL A 224 16.28 1.53 16.56
C VAL A 224 15.13 2.49 16.28
N LEU A 225 14.17 2.08 15.45
CA LEU A 225 13.01 2.90 15.09
C LEU A 225 12.08 3.17 16.28
N ARG A 226 11.93 2.21 17.20
CA ARG A 226 11.11 2.39 18.42
C ARG A 226 11.65 3.51 19.31
N THR A 227 12.98 3.64 19.42
CA THR A 227 13.62 4.71 20.20
C THR A 227 13.41 6.10 19.60
N ARG A 228 13.16 6.18 18.29
CA ARG A 228 12.91 7.43 17.55
C ARG A 228 11.43 7.70 17.31
N GLU A 229 10.53 6.82 17.76
CA GLU A 229 9.10 7.04 17.63
C GLU A 229 8.67 8.09 18.67
N PRO A 230 7.99 9.18 18.28
CA PRO A 230 7.59 10.20 19.24
C PRO A 230 6.64 9.59 20.27
N GLU A 231 7.05 9.60 21.54
CA GLU A 231 6.22 9.20 22.68
C GLU A 231 5.00 10.15 22.70
N ASN A 232 3.83 9.62 22.36
CA ASN A 232 2.51 10.28 22.35
C ASN A 232 2.25 11.30 21.23
N PRO A 233 1.58 10.87 20.13
CA PRO A 233 1.01 11.76 19.10
C PRO A 233 -0.05 12.76 19.61
N PHE A 234 -0.44 12.69 20.88
CA PHE A 234 -1.55 13.47 21.46
C PHE A 234 -1.14 14.37 22.64
N ASP A 235 0.11 14.31 23.10
CA ASP A 235 0.58 15.11 24.26
C ASP A 235 1.16 16.48 23.85
N ALA A 236 0.70 17.01 22.71
CA ALA A 236 0.86 18.40 22.37
C ALA A 236 -0.05 19.26 23.26
N SER A 237 0.29 19.36 24.54
CA SER A 237 -0.32 20.30 25.47
C SER A 237 -0.21 21.72 24.88
N PRO A 238 -1.30 22.51 24.81
CA PRO A 238 -1.32 23.79 24.12
C PRO A 238 -0.33 24.82 24.70
N ALA A 239 0.25 24.55 25.87
CA ALA A 239 1.30 25.35 26.49
C ALA A 239 2.66 25.27 25.78
N ASN A 240 2.98 24.15 25.10
CA ASN A 240 4.29 23.96 24.44
C ASN A 240 4.33 24.49 22.98
N ILE A 241 3.22 25.06 22.50
CA ILE A 241 3.14 25.72 21.18
C ILE A 241 3.90 27.07 21.18
N THR A 242 4.18 27.63 22.36
CA THR A 242 4.78 28.97 22.49
C THR A 242 6.30 29.00 22.31
N SER A 243 6.96 27.85 22.44
CA SER A 243 8.42 27.67 22.31
C SER A 243 8.84 27.13 20.93
N SER A 244 7.95 26.45 20.18
CA SER A 244 8.22 26.04 18.79
C SER A 244 7.82 27.14 17.80
N LYS A 245 8.53 28.28 17.87
CA LYS A 245 8.47 29.34 16.86
C LYS A 245 9.42 29.10 15.68
N ASN A 246 9.87 27.87 15.47
CA ASN A 246 10.74 27.52 14.35
C ASN A 246 9.89 26.98 13.20
N ALA A 247 9.65 27.88 12.24
CA ALA A 247 9.02 27.65 10.94
C ALA A 247 7.59 27.08 11.01
N LYS A 248 6.59 27.97 11.02
CA LYS A 248 5.27 27.63 10.46
C LYS A 248 5.51 27.16 9.02
N LEU A 249 5.55 25.85 8.81
CA LEU A 249 5.67 25.22 7.50
C LEU A 249 4.64 25.89 6.57
N ASP A 250 5.05 26.22 5.35
CA ASP A 250 4.18 26.97 4.45
C ASP A 250 2.87 26.19 4.25
N LYS A 251 1.73 26.89 4.27
CA LYS A 251 0.41 26.28 4.16
C LYS A 251 0.32 25.35 2.95
N ARG A 252 0.94 25.76 1.84
CA ARG A 252 1.03 24.97 0.61
C ARG A 252 1.84 23.67 0.80
N GLN A 253 2.90 23.68 1.59
CA GLN A 253 3.68 22.48 1.91
C GLN A 253 2.89 21.51 2.76
N ILE A 254 2.11 22.02 3.73
CA ILE A 254 1.22 21.21 4.56
C ILE A 254 0.12 20.58 3.71
N GLU A 255 -0.56 21.35 2.87
CA GLU A 255 -1.60 20.86 1.96
C GLU A 255 -1.05 19.81 1.00
N HIS A 256 0.13 20.05 0.41
CA HIS A 256 0.79 19.08 -0.45
C HIS A 256 1.09 17.78 0.30
N ARG A 257 1.58 17.85 1.55
CA ARG A 257 1.85 16.65 2.35
C ARG A 257 0.56 15.88 2.65
N ILE A 258 -0.52 16.58 3.00
CA ILE A 258 -1.84 15.97 3.23
C ILE A 258 -2.32 15.24 1.97
N GLU A 259 -2.19 15.87 0.80
CA GLU A 259 -2.62 15.27 -0.47
C GLU A 259 -1.78 14.03 -0.81
N GLU A 260 -0.48 14.08 -0.60
CA GLU A 260 0.41 12.93 -0.80
C GLU A 260 0.03 11.76 0.13
N ASP A 261 -0.23 12.04 1.41
CA ASP A 261 -0.66 11.02 2.36
C ASP A 261 -2.05 10.46 2.04
N ARG A 262 -2.98 11.28 1.53
CA ARG A 262 -4.26 10.82 0.98
C ARG A 262 -4.05 9.85 -0.17
N GLU A 263 -3.17 10.21 -1.09
CA GLU A 263 -2.86 9.42 -2.27
C GLU A 263 -2.15 8.10 -1.89
N ARG A 264 -1.31 8.08 -0.83
CA ARG A 264 -0.76 6.84 -0.26
C ARG A 264 -1.84 5.93 0.34
N HIS A 265 -2.76 6.49 1.12
CA HIS A 265 -3.84 5.71 1.75
C HIS A 265 -4.82 5.14 0.72
N LYS A 266 -5.08 5.91 -0.33
CA LYS A 266 -5.85 5.45 -1.48
C LYS A 266 -5.20 4.21 -2.10
N ARG A 267 -3.89 4.23 -2.40
CA ARG A 267 -3.16 3.05 -2.89
C ARG A 267 -3.27 1.84 -2.00
N LEU A 268 -3.12 2.02 -0.69
CA LEU A 268 -3.21 0.90 0.26
C LEU A 268 -4.57 0.18 0.16
N ARG A 269 -5.62 0.90 -0.25
CA ARG A 269 -6.97 0.34 -0.43
C ARG A 269 -7.26 -0.19 -1.83
N GLU A 270 -6.47 0.19 -2.83
CA GLU A 270 -6.70 -0.21 -4.24
C GLU A 270 -6.56 -1.73 -4.45
N SER A 271 -5.77 -2.43 -3.64
CA SER A 271 -5.55 -3.87 -3.76
C SER A 271 -6.33 -4.74 -2.75
N ILE A 272 -7.09 -4.13 -1.82
CA ILE A 272 -7.79 -4.89 -0.76
C ILE A 272 -8.86 -5.82 -1.33
N TRP A 273 -9.54 -5.39 -2.38
CA TRP A 273 -10.60 -6.15 -3.05
C TRP A 273 -10.07 -7.09 -4.15
N ALA A 274 -8.77 -7.03 -4.47
CA ALA A 274 -8.19 -7.90 -5.47
C ALA A 274 -8.07 -9.33 -4.91
N VAL A 275 -8.56 -10.31 -5.67
CA VAL A 275 -8.44 -11.73 -5.35
C VAL A 275 -7.62 -12.40 -6.46
N PRO A 276 -6.60 -13.21 -6.14
CA PRO A 276 -5.90 -14.01 -7.14
C PRO A 276 -6.90 -14.99 -7.78
N GLY A 277 -7.03 -14.98 -9.11
CA GLY A 277 -7.95 -15.85 -9.83
C GLY A 277 -7.45 -17.29 -9.99
N GLU A 278 -6.57 -17.76 -9.10
CA GLU A 278 -5.94 -19.07 -9.20
C GLU A 278 -6.65 -20.08 -8.28
N GLY A 279 -7.16 -21.16 -8.87
CA GLY A 279 -7.75 -22.27 -8.13
C GLY A 279 -9.03 -21.89 -7.36
N GLU A 280 -9.11 -22.34 -6.10
CA GLU A 280 -10.25 -22.13 -5.19
C GLU A 280 -9.95 -21.07 -4.11
N GLU A 281 -8.89 -20.27 -4.28
CA GLU A 281 -8.46 -19.27 -3.29
C GLU A 281 -9.54 -18.22 -3.00
N GLU A 282 -10.30 -17.81 -4.02
CA GLU A 282 -11.44 -16.91 -3.85
C GLU A 282 -12.51 -17.51 -2.95
N MET A 283 -12.86 -18.79 -3.18
CA MET A 283 -13.87 -19.50 -2.40
C MET A 283 -13.44 -19.65 -0.93
N HIS A 284 -12.17 -20.02 -0.70
CA HIS A 284 -11.63 -20.17 0.64
C HIS A 284 -11.61 -18.85 1.39
N LYS A 285 -11.15 -17.77 0.75
CA LYS A 285 -11.15 -16.43 1.34
C LYS A 285 -12.56 -15.96 1.67
N LEU A 286 -13.51 -16.17 0.77
CA LEU A 286 -14.92 -15.86 1.00
C LEU A 286 -15.46 -16.65 2.20
N TRP A 287 -15.13 -17.94 2.31
CA TRP A 287 -15.59 -18.79 3.40
C TRP A 287 -15.05 -18.37 4.76
N ASP A 288 -13.76 -18.00 4.83
CA ASP A 288 -13.09 -17.60 6.07
C ASP A 288 -13.46 -16.17 6.51
N GLU A 289 -13.69 -15.26 5.57
CA GLU A 289 -13.99 -13.85 5.82
C GLU A 289 -15.49 -13.52 5.82
N ALA A 290 -16.36 -14.47 5.43
CA ALA A 290 -17.81 -14.26 5.44
C ALA A 290 -18.30 -13.92 6.85
N SER A 291 -19.00 -12.78 6.96
CA SER A 291 -19.71 -12.42 8.17
C SER A 291 -21.02 -13.20 8.29
N ASP A 292 -21.51 -13.36 9.52
CA ASP A 292 -22.87 -13.81 9.77
C ASP A 292 -23.88 -12.84 9.14
N ILE A 293 -25.07 -13.36 8.81
CA ILE A 293 -26.17 -12.58 8.22
C ILE A 293 -26.62 -11.51 9.24
N GLY A 294 -26.53 -10.25 8.83
CA GLY A 294 -26.91 -9.07 9.60
C GLY A 294 -28.27 -8.47 9.20
N GLU A 295 -28.65 -7.38 9.88
CA GLU A 295 -29.88 -6.65 9.59
C GLU A 295 -29.86 -6.02 8.17
N ASP A 296 -28.70 -5.50 7.75
CA ASP A 296 -28.52 -4.90 6.43
C ASP A 296 -28.78 -5.90 5.29
N ASP A 297 -28.44 -7.19 5.47
CA ASP A 297 -28.70 -8.24 4.46
C ASP A 297 -30.20 -8.46 4.24
N TYR A 298 -31.02 -8.38 5.29
CA TYR A 298 -32.48 -8.48 5.16
C TYR A 298 -33.06 -7.25 4.45
N ILE A 299 -32.49 -6.07 4.68
CA ILE A 299 -32.89 -4.84 4.01
C ILE A 299 -32.60 -4.97 2.50
N ILE A 300 -31.36 -5.33 2.16
CA ILE A 300 -30.94 -5.55 0.76
C ILE A 300 -31.83 -6.59 0.10
N GLY A 301 -32.08 -7.74 0.75
CA GLY A 301 -32.92 -8.79 0.18
C GLY A 301 -34.38 -8.37 -0.04
N LYS A 302 -34.91 -7.47 0.80
CA LYS A 302 -36.25 -6.91 0.64
C LYS A 302 -36.31 -5.91 -0.52
N GLU A 303 -35.33 -5.02 -0.61
CA GLU A 303 -35.21 -4.05 -1.70
C GLU A 303 -35.06 -4.77 -3.06
N ASP A 304 -34.18 -5.77 -3.14
CA ASP A 304 -34.01 -6.63 -4.32
C ASP A 304 -35.32 -7.30 -4.75
N LYS A 305 -36.12 -7.77 -3.78
CA LYS A 305 -37.42 -8.38 -4.06
C LYS A 305 -38.40 -7.35 -4.62
N GLU A 306 -38.48 -6.17 -4.00
CA GLU A 306 -39.36 -5.09 -4.45
C GLU A 306 -38.99 -4.63 -5.87
N GLU A 307 -37.70 -4.54 -6.19
CA GLU A 307 -37.22 -4.22 -7.55
C GLU A 307 -37.59 -5.31 -8.56
N ARG A 308 -37.44 -6.59 -8.21
CA ARG A 308 -37.85 -7.72 -9.08
C ARG A 308 -39.35 -7.71 -9.34
N ASP A 309 -40.16 -7.49 -8.32
CA ASP A 309 -41.61 -7.42 -8.44
C ASP A 309 -42.03 -6.25 -9.37
N GLN A 310 -41.35 -5.11 -9.27
CA GLN A 310 -41.56 -3.97 -10.19
C GLN A 310 -41.14 -4.29 -11.63
N ALA A 311 -39.99 -4.95 -11.83
CA ALA A 311 -39.53 -5.35 -13.16
C ALA A 311 -40.51 -6.31 -13.83
N ILE A 312 -41.01 -7.32 -13.10
CA ILE A 312 -42.04 -8.26 -13.59
C ILE A 312 -43.34 -7.53 -13.94
N ALA A 313 -43.74 -6.54 -13.14
CA ALA A 313 -44.94 -5.76 -13.40
C ALA A 313 -44.82 -4.85 -14.64
N LEU A 314 -43.60 -4.47 -15.04
CA LEU A 314 -43.32 -3.61 -16.20
C LEU A 314 -43.06 -4.40 -17.50
N GLY A 315 -42.73 -5.69 -17.42
CA GLY A 315 -42.56 -6.58 -18.58
C GLY A 315 -41.12 -6.72 -19.06
#